data_AF-A0A9N8P1T8-F1
#
_entry.id   AF-A0A9N8P1T8-F1
#
_cell.length_a   1.000
_cell.length_b   1.000
_cell.length_c   1.000
_cell.angle_alpha   90.00
_cell.angle_beta   90.00
_cell.angle_gamma   90.00
#
_symmetry.space_group_name_H-M   'P 1'
#
loop_
_entity.id
_entity.type
_entity.pdbx_description
1 polymer ?
#
loop_
_entity_poly.entity_id
_entity_poly.type
_entity_poly.pdbx_seq_one_letter_code
_entity_poly.pdbx_strand_id
1 'polypeptide(L)'
;MKRTTLSHHIDALQGESLMLLRFQLAYNRISLFSDFQDISRSEFVDRWLALKAIENDLVVRICKFDDDTKGVHSLKKAINELTAAHPNKTQIEEKIKQFSRLIRDMKQSRRNENLAHLKIGKEDRQYDPKYNLIPAIKLIIEIIDLMTDSRVKYEWNDGRYEKFDLRKEVLKEP
;
A
#
# COMPACT_ATOMS: atom_id res chain seq x y z
N MET A 1 22.10 -13.99 -12.84
CA MET A 1 21.50 -14.71 -11.68
C MET A 1 20.27 -15.44 -12.17
N LYS A 2 20.10 -16.75 -11.90
CA LYS A 2 18.82 -17.43 -12.18
C LYS A 2 17.75 -16.81 -11.27
N ARG A 3 16.63 -16.34 -11.83
CA ARG A 3 15.50 -15.85 -11.04
C ARG A 3 14.94 -17.01 -10.20
N THR A 4 14.93 -16.84 -8.88
CA THR A 4 14.30 -17.76 -7.93
C THR A 4 12.83 -17.37 -7.72
N THR A 5 12.01 -18.27 -7.18
CA THR A 5 10.63 -17.96 -6.75
C THR A 5 10.60 -16.74 -5.82
N LEU A 6 11.55 -16.66 -4.87
CA LEU A 6 11.73 -15.50 -4.00
C LEU A 6 11.97 -14.20 -4.78
N SER A 7 12.84 -14.20 -5.79
CA SER A 7 13.09 -12.99 -6.59
C SER A 7 11.83 -12.49 -7.31
N HIS A 8 10.98 -13.39 -7.82
CA HIS A 8 9.70 -13.00 -8.40
C HIS A 8 8.74 -12.40 -7.36
N HIS A 9 8.73 -12.93 -6.13
CA HIS A 9 7.98 -12.31 -5.05
C HIS A 9 8.47 -10.90 -4.74
N ILE A 10 9.79 -10.72 -4.57
CA ILE A 10 10.38 -9.42 -4.25
C ILE A 10 10.10 -8.41 -5.35
N ASP A 11 10.32 -8.76 -6.62
CA ASP A 11 10.06 -7.87 -7.76
C ASP A 11 8.59 -7.42 -7.80
N ALA A 12 7.66 -8.36 -7.61
CA ALA A 12 6.23 -8.05 -7.59
C ALA A 12 5.83 -7.16 -6.40
N LEU A 13 6.38 -7.45 -5.21
CA LEU A 13 6.11 -6.68 -4.00
C LEU A 13 6.68 -5.25 -4.09
N GLN A 14 7.89 -5.09 -4.64
CA GLN A 14 8.48 -3.78 -4.91
C GLN A 14 7.64 -2.99 -5.91
N GLY A 15 7.19 -3.62 -7.00
CA GLY A 15 6.30 -2.99 -7.98
C GLY A 15 4.99 -2.51 -7.34
N GLU A 16 4.37 -3.34 -6.50
CA GLU A 16 3.14 -2.96 -5.79
C GLU A 16 3.40 -1.87 -4.72
N SER A 17 4.55 -1.89 -4.03
CA SER A 17 4.95 -0.82 -3.10
C SER A 17 5.19 0.52 -3.79
N LEU A 18 5.76 0.52 -5.00
CA LEU A 18 5.89 1.72 -5.82
C LEU A 18 4.51 2.33 -6.10
N MET A 19 3.54 1.49 -6.48
CA MET A 19 2.16 1.94 -6.74
C MET A 19 1.47 2.45 -5.46
N LEU A 20 1.64 1.77 -4.32
CA LEU A 20 1.12 2.23 -3.03
C LEU A 20 1.63 3.65 -2.70
N LEU A 21 2.93 3.87 -2.82
CA LEU A 21 3.52 5.17 -2.56
C LEU A 21 3.01 6.22 -3.55
N ARG A 22 2.89 5.90 -4.84
CA ARG A 22 2.41 6.87 -5.85
C ARG A 22 0.96 7.28 -5.61
N PHE A 23 0.10 6.33 -5.26
CA PHE A 23 -1.31 6.59 -4.92
C PHE A 23 -1.41 7.39 -3.63
N GLN A 24 -0.61 7.08 -2.62
CA GLN A 24 -0.57 7.85 -1.38
C GLN A 24 -0.05 9.28 -1.60
N LEU A 25 0.91 9.50 -2.49
CA LEU A 25 1.35 10.84 -2.88
C LEU A 25 0.22 11.63 -3.55
N ALA A 26 -0.53 11.00 -4.46
CA ALA A 26 -1.70 11.62 -5.08
C ALA A 26 -2.76 11.99 -4.03
N TYR A 27 -3.07 11.05 -3.12
CA TYR A 27 -3.98 11.29 -2.00
C TYR A 27 -3.55 12.51 -1.19
N ASN A 28 -2.28 12.56 -0.78
CA ASN A 28 -1.72 13.66 0.00
C ASN A 28 -1.90 15.00 -0.74
N ARG A 29 -1.53 15.07 -2.02
CA ARG A 29 -1.64 16.30 -2.82
C ARG A 29 -3.07 16.80 -2.97
N ILE A 30 -4.01 15.90 -3.29
CA ILE A 30 -5.43 16.26 -3.45
C ILE A 30 -6.03 16.71 -2.11
N SER A 31 -5.66 16.04 -1.01
CA SER A 31 -6.20 16.32 0.33
C SER A 31 -5.79 17.67 0.91
N LEU A 32 -4.81 18.35 0.32
CA LEU A 32 -4.38 19.67 0.78
C LEU A 32 -5.42 20.76 0.50
N PHE A 33 -6.25 20.59 -0.54
CA PHE A 33 -7.21 21.60 -1.00
C PHE A 33 -6.60 23.02 -1.02
N SER A 34 -5.40 23.17 -1.60
CA SER A 34 -4.63 24.43 -1.56
C SER A 34 -5.34 25.61 -2.24
N ASP A 35 -6.28 25.32 -3.12
CA ASP A 35 -7.12 26.22 -3.91
C ASP A 35 -8.59 26.21 -3.41
N PHE A 36 -8.84 25.87 -2.14
CA PHE A 36 -10.19 25.71 -1.59
C PHE A 36 -11.10 26.93 -1.81
N GLN A 37 -10.54 28.14 -1.82
CA GLN A 37 -11.31 29.39 -2.03
C GLN A 37 -11.71 29.58 -3.50
N ASP A 38 -11.05 28.91 -4.43
CA ASP A 38 -11.18 29.11 -5.88
C ASP A 38 -11.99 28.00 -6.56
N ILE A 39 -12.32 26.92 -5.85
CA ILE A 39 -13.09 25.79 -6.39
C ILE A 39 -14.58 25.93 -6.11
N SER A 40 -15.39 25.47 -7.07
CA SER A 40 -16.82 25.29 -6.87
C SER A 40 -17.13 24.16 -5.87
N ARG A 41 -18.37 24.16 -5.36
CA ARG A 41 -18.86 23.06 -4.51
C ARG A 41 -18.82 21.71 -5.23
N SER A 42 -19.13 21.69 -6.53
CA SER A 42 -19.09 20.46 -7.32
C SER A 42 -17.67 19.92 -7.45
N GLU A 43 -16.70 20.78 -7.74
CA GLU A 43 -15.29 20.37 -7.80
C GLU A 43 -14.75 19.88 -6.46
N PHE A 44 -15.20 20.48 -5.36
CA PHE A 44 -14.89 19.97 -4.02
C PHE A 44 -15.41 18.54 -3.83
N VAL A 45 -16.69 18.29 -4.17
CA VAL A 45 -17.28 16.95 -4.06
C VAL A 45 -16.56 15.95 -4.97
N ASP A 46 -16.23 16.33 -6.21
CA ASP A 46 -15.50 15.47 -7.15
C ASP A 46 -14.12 15.07 -6.60
N ARG A 47 -13.39 16.03 -6.01
CA ARG A 47 -12.10 15.75 -5.36
C ARG A 47 -12.27 14.86 -4.12
N TRP A 48 -13.35 15.05 -3.35
CA TRP A 48 -13.66 14.18 -2.20
C TRP A 48 -13.94 12.73 -2.64
N LEU A 49 -14.72 12.56 -3.72
CA LEU A 49 -14.96 11.25 -4.33
C LEU A 49 -13.67 10.63 -4.87
N ALA A 50 -12.79 11.43 -5.47
CA ALA A 50 -11.48 10.97 -5.92
C ALA A 50 -10.60 10.49 -4.75
N LEU A 51 -10.55 11.22 -3.63
CA LEU A 51 -9.85 10.80 -2.42
C LEU A 51 -10.40 9.46 -1.90
N LYS A 52 -11.73 9.30 -1.90
CA LYS A 52 -12.35 8.04 -1.48
C LYS A 52 -12.00 6.87 -2.41
N ALA A 53 -12.00 7.11 -3.72
CA ALA A 53 -11.60 6.11 -4.70
C ALA A 53 -10.13 5.69 -4.52
N ILE A 54 -9.23 6.65 -4.31
CA ILE A 54 -7.81 6.39 -4.04
C ILE A 54 -7.64 5.61 -2.73
N GLU A 55 -8.34 6.00 -1.65
CA GLU A 55 -8.31 5.26 -0.39
C GLU A 55 -8.76 3.80 -0.58
N ASN A 56 -9.89 3.57 -1.26
CA ASN A 56 -10.38 2.21 -1.50
C ASN A 56 -9.37 1.37 -2.28
N ASP A 57 -8.71 1.95 -3.29
CA ASP A 57 -7.65 1.29 -4.05
C ASP A 57 -6.43 0.96 -3.17
N LEU A 58 -5.96 1.92 -2.36
CA LEU A 58 -4.88 1.71 -1.40
C LEU A 58 -5.22 0.60 -0.39
N VAL A 59 -6.45 0.56 0.14
CA VAL A 59 -6.93 -0.50 1.04
C VAL A 59 -6.81 -1.86 0.36
N VAL A 60 -7.28 -1.99 -0.88
CA VAL A 60 -7.20 -3.25 -1.64
C VAL A 60 -5.75 -3.66 -1.86
N ARG A 61 -4.90 -2.74 -2.31
CA ARG A 61 -3.47 -2.99 -2.55
C ARG A 61 -2.74 -3.44 -1.29
N ILE A 62 -2.93 -2.74 -0.16
CA ILE A 62 -2.37 -3.12 1.13
C ILE A 62 -2.83 -4.54 1.52
N CYS A 63 -4.11 -4.86 1.33
CA CYS A 63 -4.62 -6.19 1.69
C CYS A 63 -3.97 -7.33 0.90
N LYS A 64 -3.46 -7.09 -0.33
CA LYS A 64 -2.74 -8.11 -1.13
C LYS A 64 -1.47 -8.60 -0.42
N PHE A 65 -0.77 -7.73 0.30
CA PHE A 65 0.45 -8.09 1.02
C PHE A 65 0.20 -9.11 2.15
N ASP A 66 -1.04 -9.19 2.66
CA ASP A 66 -1.47 -10.12 3.72
C ASP A 66 -2.25 -11.34 3.17
N ASP A 67 -2.37 -11.47 1.85
CA ASP A 67 -3.06 -12.60 1.23
C ASP A 67 -2.30 -13.91 1.47
N ASP A 68 -3.03 -15.01 1.60
CA ASP A 68 -2.49 -16.34 1.83
C ASP A 68 -3.05 -17.39 0.84
N THR A 69 -3.80 -16.95 -0.16
CA THR A 69 -4.29 -17.81 -1.24
C THR A 69 -3.14 -18.41 -2.06
N LYS A 70 -3.40 -19.51 -2.77
CA LYS A 70 -2.39 -20.21 -3.56
C LYS A 70 -2.09 -19.41 -4.84
N GLY A 71 -0.81 -19.29 -5.20
CA GLY A 71 -0.37 -18.69 -6.47
C GLY A 71 -0.34 -17.16 -6.48
N VAL A 72 -0.37 -16.50 -5.31
CA VAL A 72 -0.30 -15.04 -5.20
C VAL A 72 1.07 -14.57 -4.70
N HIS A 73 1.42 -13.32 -5.01
CA HIS A 73 2.55 -12.65 -4.39
C HIS A 73 2.08 -11.90 -3.13
N SER A 74 2.57 -12.31 -1.97
CA SER A 74 2.30 -11.66 -0.68
C SER A 74 3.51 -11.82 0.25
N LEU A 75 3.54 -11.08 1.35
CA LEU A 75 4.61 -11.19 2.34
C LEU A 75 4.65 -12.58 2.98
N LYS A 76 3.47 -13.17 3.24
CA LYS A 76 3.33 -14.53 3.77
C LYS A 76 3.84 -15.61 2.82
N LYS A 77 3.75 -15.40 1.51
CA LYS A 77 4.34 -16.32 0.53
C LYS A 77 5.84 -16.10 0.38
N ALA A 78 6.26 -14.84 0.26
CA ALA A 78 7.67 -14.49 0.10
C ALA A 78 8.56 -15.02 1.24
N ILE A 79 8.06 -14.93 2.49
CA ILE A 79 8.85 -15.37 3.64
C ILE A 79 9.12 -16.88 3.69
N ASN A 80 8.23 -17.70 3.12
CA ASN A 80 8.41 -19.15 3.06
C ASN A 80 9.55 -19.54 2.11
N GLU A 81 9.85 -18.68 1.14
CA GLU A 81 10.94 -18.86 0.19
C GLU A 81 12.29 -18.36 0.73
N LEU A 82 12.31 -17.70 1.90
CA LEU A 82 13.56 -17.29 2.57
C LEU A 82 14.26 -18.48 3.21
N THR A 83 15.55 -18.62 2.90
CA THR A 83 16.43 -19.61 3.54
C THR A 83 16.48 -19.41 5.05
N ALA A 84 16.59 -20.50 5.82
CA ALA A 84 16.71 -20.43 7.28
C ALA A 84 17.91 -19.59 7.76
N ALA A 85 18.98 -19.51 6.96
CA ALA A 85 20.17 -18.72 7.25
C ALA A 85 20.05 -17.22 6.94
N HIS A 86 18.88 -16.74 6.48
CA HIS A 86 18.70 -15.33 6.16
C HIS A 86 18.79 -14.49 7.46
N PRO A 87 19.68 -13.46 7.53
CA PRO A 87 20.00 -12.76 8.77
C PRO A 87 18.78 -12.11 9.44
N ASN A 88 17.86 -11.60 8.63
CA ASN A 88 16.69 -10.87 9.12
C ASN A 88 15.42 -11.73 9.26
N LYS A 89 15.49 -13.06 9.10
CA LYS A 89 14.28 -13.91 8.97
C LYS A 89 13.30 -13.76 10.13
N THR A 90 13.78 -13.86 11.37
CA THR A 90 12.95 -13.72 12.57
C THR A 90 12.30 -12.33 12.66
N GLN A 91 13.06 -11.28 12.36
CA GLN A 91 12.56 -9.90 12.36
C GLN A 91 11.48 -9.69 11.29
N ILE A 92 11.66 -10.29 10.11
CA ILE A 92 10.67 -10.27 9.03
C ILE A 92 9.38 -10.96 9.47
N GLU A 93 9.45 -12.13 10.11
CA GLU A 93 8.29 -12.86 10.65
C GLU A 93 7.48 -12.00 11.63
N GLU A 94 8.16 -11.34 12.57
CA GLU A 94 7.54 -10.48 13.57
C GLU A 94 6.85 -9.28 12.92
N LYS A 95 7.50 -8.61 11.96
CA LYS A 95 6.93 -7.47 11.25
C LYS A 95 5.75 -7.86 10.36
N ILE A 96 5.77 -9.03 9.73
CA ILE A 96 4.62 -9.55 8.99
C ILE A 96 3.44 -9.77 9.94
N LYS A 97 3.66 -10.35 11.13
CA LYS A 97 2.60 -10.51 12.14
C LYS A 97 2.07 -9.15 12.61
N GLN A 98 2.95 -8.17 12.84
CA GLN A 98 2.56 -6.80 13.18
C GLN A 98 1.70 -6.18 12.08
N PHE A 99 2.10 -6.34 10.82
CA PHE A 99 1.37 -5.85 9.66
C PHE A 99 -0.02 -6.47 9.55
N SER A 100 -0.13 -7.80 9.65
CA SER A 100 -1.42 -8.50 9.64
C SER A 100 -2.35 -8.00 10.75
N ARG A 101 -1.81 -7.76 11.96
CA ARG A 101 -2.59 -7.23 13.08
C ARG A 101 -3.09 -5.81 12.82
N LEU A 102 -2.23 -4.96 12.26
CA LEU A 102 -2.52 -3.55 11.96
C LEU A 102 -3.68 -3.40 10.96
N ILE A 103 -3.71 -4.23 9.91
CA ILE A 103 -4.70 -4.09 8.84
C ILE A 103 -5.97 -4.90 9.05
N ARG A 104 -6.02 -5.77 10.07
CA ARG A 104 -7.09 -6.77 10.27
C ARG A 104 -8.49 -6.16 10.24
N ASP A 105 -8.71 -5.11 11.02
CA ASP A 105 -10.04 -4.49 11.14
C ASP A 105 -10.46 -3.84 9.83
N MET A 106 -9.53 -3.16 9.15
CA MET A 106 -9.75 -2.56 7.83
C MET A 106 -10.01 -3.63 6.75
N LYS A 107 -9.25 -4.73 6.75
CA LYS A 107 -9.40 -5.85 5.81
C LYS A 107 -10.77 -6.53 6.00
N GLN A 108 -11.19 -6.75 7.24
CA GLN A 108 -12.49 -7.35 7.54
C GLN A 108 -13.63 -6.38 7.19
N SER A 109 -13.66 -5.20 7.78
CA SER A 109 -14.79 -4.28 7.67
C SER A 109 -14.90 -3.56 6.33
N ARG A 110 -13.78 -3.20 5.69
CA ARG A 110 -13.80 -2.46 4.41
C ARG A 110 -13.60 -3.36 3.22
N ARG A 111 -12.47 -4.09 3.16
CA ARG A 111 -12.16 -4.93 1.99
C ARG A 111 -13.18 -6.04 1.82
N ASN A 112 -13.39 -6.88 2.84
CA ASN A 112 -14.25 -8.06 2.70
C ASN A 112 -15.73 -7.70 2.66
N GLU A 113 -16.20 -6.80 3.52
CA GLU A 113 -17.64 -6.58 3.68
C GLU A 113 -18.27 -5.52 2.76
N ASN A 114 -17.44 -4.66 2.15
CA ASN A 114 -17.93 -3.56 1.31
C ASN A 114 -17.28 -3.59 -0.08
N LEU A 115 -15.95 -3.53 -0.17
CA LEU A 115 -15.26 -3.38 -1.46
C LEU A 115 -15.29 -4.65 -2.32
N ALA A 116 -15.10 -5.82 -1.70
CA ALA A 116 -15.10 -7.10 -2.42
C ALA A 116 -16.51 -7.70 -2.55
N HIS A 117 -17.41 -7.37 -1.63
CA HIS A 117 -18.75 -7.95 -1.56
C HIS A 117 -19.75 -6.88 -1.12
N LEU A 118 -20.88 -6.76 -1.83
CA LEU A 118 -22.05 -6.02 -1.36
C LEU A 118 -23.09 -7.02 -0.84
N LYS A 119 -23.25 -7.09 0.48
CA LYS A 119 -24.21 -8.03 1.09
C LYS A 119 -25.64 -7.65 0.72
N ILE A 120 -26.51 -8.65 0.54
CA ILE A 120 -27.95 -8.43 0.28
C ILE A 120 -28.54 -7.54 1.38
N GLY A 121 -29.25 -6.49 0.99
CA GLY A 121 -29.87 -5.53 1.93
C GLY A 121 -28.88 -4.57 2.61
N LYS A 122 -27.62 -4.51 2.15
CA LYS A 122 -26.64 -3.50 2.56
C LYS A 122 -26.34 -2.55 1.41
N GLU A 123 -26.01 -1.32 1.76
CA GLU A 123 -25.59 -0.28 0.82
C GLU A 123 -24.20 0.23 1.25
N ASP A 124 -23.28 0.38 0.29
CA ASP A 124 -22.01 1.07 0.55
C ASP A 124 -22.17 2.55 0.19
N ARG A 125 -22.66 3.33 1.15
CA ARG A 125 -22.82 4.79 1.03
C ARG A 125 -21.67 5.57 1.68
N GLN A 126 -20.58 4.91 2.05
CA GLN A 126 -19.49 5.59 2.76
C GLN A 126 -18.68 6.43 1.76
N TYR A 127 -18.90 7.74 1.77
CA TYR A 127 -18.19 8.69 0.90
C TYR A 127 -16.94 9.29 1.55
N ASP A 128 -16.83 9.28 2.88
CA ASP A 128 -15.71 9.88 3.58
C ASP A 128 -14.45 8.98 3.57
N PRO A 129 -13.28 9.54 3.21
CA PRO A 129 -12.00 8.95 3.56
C PRO A 129 -11.85 8.86 5.09
N LYS A 130 -11.34 7.73 5.57
CA LYS A 130 -11.33 7.37 7.00
C LYS A 130 -10.00 6.84 7.49
N TYR A 131 -9.18 6.23 6.63
CA TYR A 131 -8.06 5.41 7.06
C TYR A 131 -6.73 6.16 6.93
N ASN A 132 -5.95 6.15 8.02
CA ASN A 132 -4.53 6.49 7.93
C ASN A 132 -3.74 5.25 7.51
N LEU A 133 -3.37 5.19 6.23
CA LEU A 133 -2.70 4.03 5.63
C LEU A 133 -1.17 4.10 5.71
N ILE A 134 -0.60 5.25 6.08
CA ILE A 134 0.85 5.46 6.17
C ILE A 134 1.55 4.43 7.07
N PRO A 135 1.07 4.08 8.27
CA PRO A 135 1.74 3.09 9.12
C PRO A 135 1.86 1.71 8.45
N ALA A 136 0.83 1.30 7.69
CA ALA A 136 0.85 0.03 6.97
C ALA A 136 1.82 0.07 5.79
N ILE A 137 1.85 1.18 5.04
CA ILE A 137 2.79 1.38 3.92
C ILE A 137 4.24 1.37 4.43
N LYS A 138 4.54 2.07 5.54
CA LYS A 138 5.88 2.07 6.17
C LYS A 138 6.33 0.65 6.51
N LEU A 139 5.45 -0.13 7.13
CA LEU A 139 5.78 -1.48 7.57
C LEU A 139 6.00 -2.44 6.39
N ILE A 140 5.20 -2.33 5.32
CA ILE A 140 5.43 -3.08 4.07
C ILE A 140 6.82 -2.80 3.51
N ILE A 141 7.18 -1.52 3.43
CA ILE A 141 8.43 -1.05 2.85
C ILE A 141 9.63 -1.49 3.69
N GLU A 142 9.52 -1.42 5.01
CA GLU A 142 10.54 -1.92 5.94
C GLU A 142 10.73 -3.44 5.83
N ILE A 143 9.64 -4.20 5.68
CA ILE A 143 9.72 -5.65 5.49
C ILE A 143 10.45 -5.99 4.19
N ILE A 144 10.16 -5.27 3.10
CA ILE A 144 10.83 -5.47 1.80
C ILE A 144 12.32 -5.12 1.91
N ASP A 145 12.68 -4.03 2.60
CA ASP A 145 14.09 -3.68 2.83
C ASP A 145 14.82 -4.82 3.54
N LEU A 146 14.22 -5.36 4.61
CA LEU A 146 14.79 -6.50 5.34
C LEU A 146 14.91 -7.75 4.49
N MET A 147 13.92 -8.03 3.62
CA MET A 147 13.95 -9.17 2.68
C MET A 147 15.04 -9.05 1.61
N THR A 148 15.39 -7.82 1.23
CA THR A 148 16.43 -7.55 0.22
C THR A 148 17.80 -7.27 0.83
N ASP A 149 17.88 -7.20 2.16
CA ASP A 149 19.05 -6.74 2.92
C ASP A 149 19.61 -5.41 2.42
N SER A 150 18.71 -4.53 1.95
CA SER A 150 19.08 -3.26 1.32
C SER A 150 17.94 -2.24 1.41
N ARG A 151 18.28 -0.96 1.33
CA ARG A 151 17.29 0.11 1.26
C ARG A 151 16.77 0.26 -0.17
N VAL A 152 15.55 -0.19 -0.45
CA VAL A 152 14.96 -0.12 -1.79
C VAL A 152 14.62 1.32 -2.16
N LYS A 153 15.00 1.73 -3.38
CA LYS A 153 14.67 3.04 -3.94
C LYS A 153 13.34 2.99 -4.69
N TYR A 154 12.46 3.94 -4.41
CA TYR A 154 11.16 4.08 -5.07
C TYR A 154 11.10 5.40 -5.83
N GLU A 155 11.83 5.47 -6.94
CA GLU A 155 11.83 6.63 -7.83
C GLU A 155 10.63 6.58 -8.77
N TRP A 156 9.91 7.70 -8.88
CA TRP A 156 8.81 7.88 -9.82
C TRP A 156 9.10 9.01 -10.79
N ASN A 157 8.62 8.85 -12.03
CA ASN A 157 8.79 9.82 -13.08
C ASN A 157 7.42 10.12 -13.71
N ASP A 158 6.92 11.36 -13.57
CA ASP A 158 5.69 11.82 -14.23
C ASP A 158 5.98 12.45 -15.62
N GLY A 159 7.26 12.53 -16.00
CA GLY A 159 7.72 13.19 -17.21
C GLY A 159 9.24 13.40 -17.23
N ARG A 160 9.77 13.96 -18.32
CA ARG A 160 11.23 14.07 -18.52
C ARG A 160 11.96 14.78 -17.36
N TYR A 161 11.29 15.71 -16.68
CA TYR A 161 11.88 16.57 -15.65
C TYR A 161 11.37 16.26 -14.24
N GLU A 162 10.15 15.75 -14.11
CA GLU A 162 9.47 15.48 -12.85
C GLU A 162 9.88 14.11 -12.31
N LYS A 163 10.93 14.10 -11.47
CA LYS A 163 11.39 12.91 -10.74
C LYS A 163 11.17 13.08 -9.24
N PHE A 164 10.61 12.04 -8.62
CA PHE A 164 10.28 12.03 -7.19
C PHE A 164 10.92 10.83 -6.51
N ASP A 165 11.54 11.03 -5.36
CA ASP A 165 11.80 9.95 -4.41
C ASP A 165 10.54 9.78 -3.56
N LEU A 166 9.75 8.74 -3.85
CA LEU A 166 8.46 8.56 -3.19
C LEU A 166 8.59 8.26 -1.70
N ARG A 167 9.73 7.76 -1.21
CA ARG A 167 9.93 7.58 0.24
C ARG A 167 10.02 8.94 0.94
N LYS A 168 10.75 9.88 0.35
CA LYS A 168 10.88 11.24 0.89
C LYS A 168 9.54 11.96 0.87
N GLU A 169 8.87 11.92 -0.28
CA GLU A 169 7.61 12.63 -0.49
C GLU A 169 6.46 12.09 0.38
N VAL A 170 6.39 10.77 0.61
CA VAL A 170 5.26 10.13 1.28
C VAL A 170 5.55 9.81 2.75
N LEU A 171 6.72 9.24 3.04
CA LEU A 171 7.06 8.72 4.37
C LEU A 171 7.80 9.73 5.23
N LYS A 172 8.27 10.84 4.62
CA LYS A 172 9.11 11.88 5.22
C LYS A 172 10.42 11.32 5.78
N GLU A 173 10.97 10.31 5.11
CA GLU A 173 12.26 9.75 5.46
C GLU A 173 13.40 10.59 4.87
N PRO A 174 14.58 10.65 5.51
CA PRO A 174 15.77 11.29 4.96
C PRO A 174 16.35 10.55 3.74
#